data_AF-A0A249NSG5-F1
#
_entry.id   AF-A0A249NSG5-F1
#
_cell.length_a   1.000
_cell.length_b   1.000
_cell.length_c   1.000
_cell.angle_alpha   90.00
_cell.angle_beta   90.00
_cell.angle_gamma   90.00
#
_symmetry.space_group_name_H-M   'P 1'
#
loop_
_entity.id
_entity.type
_entity.pdbx_description
1 polymer ?
#
loop_
_entity_poly.entity_id
_entity_poly.type
_entity_poly.pdbx_seq_one_letter_code
_entity_poly.pdbx_strand_id
1 'polypeptide(L)' 'MSVLIRDRFTCQMVGCGRIEPDTSQLVADHKIQHHGDEALFWDENNLQCLCKGCHDKLKQKEERAQARW' A
#
# COMPACT_ATOMS: atom_id res chain seq x y z
N MET A 1 -7.62 -8.72 10.35
CA MET A 1 -8.52 -7.54 10.55
C MET A 1 -8.32 -6.64 9.33
N SER A 2 -9.33 -6.01 8.71
CA SER A 2 -9.08 -5.32 7.42
C SER A 2 -7.98 -4.24 7.55
N VAL A 3 -6.98 -4.27 6.67
CA VAL A 3 -5.80 -3.39 6.73
C VAL A 3 -6.17 -1.90 6.70
N LEU A 4 -7.26 -1.56 5.99
CA LEU A 4 -7.83 -0.22 5.96
C LEU A 4 -8.31 0.23 7.36
N ILE A 5 -8.95 -0.65 8.13
CA ILE A 5 -9.41 -0.34 9.49
C ILE A 5 -8.23 -0.21 10.44
N ARG A 6 -7.24 -1.12 10.35
CA ARG A 6 -6.00 -1.06 11.15
C ARG A 6 -5.32 0.31 10.98
N ASP A 7 -5.23 0.77 9.73
CA ASP A 7 -4.58 2.03 9.37
C ASP A 7 -5.53 3.23 9.50
N ARG A 8 -6.73 3.06 10.11
CA ARG A 8 -7.73 4.11 10.31
C ARG A 8 -8.02 4.90 9.03
N PHE A 9 -8.12 4.20 7.89
CA PHE A 9 -8.36 4.79 6.57
C PHE A 9 -7.34 5.88 6.19
N THR A 10 -6.13 5.81 6.77
CA THR A 10 -5.06 6.79 6.59
C THR A 10 -4.01 6.23 5.65
N CYS A 11 -3.67 6.98 4.60
CA CYS A 11 -2.61 6.63 3.66
C CYS A 11 -1.25 6.55 4.38
N GLN A 12 -0.61 5.39 4.31
CA GLN A 12 0.67 5.09 4.95
C GLN A 12 1.90 5.48 4.09
N MET A 13 1.68 6.01 2.88
CA MET A 13 2.78 6.54 2.06
C MET A 13 3.53 7.62 2.83
N VAL A 14 4.87 7.53 2.85
CA VAL A 14 5.73 8.53 3.48
C VAL A 14 5.41 9.93 2.93
N GLY A 15 5.04 10.85 3.82
CA GLY A 15 4.71 12.23 3.48
C GLY A 15 3.27 12.48 3.01
N CYS A 16 2.39 11.47 2.92
CA CYS A 16 0.99 11.67 2.57
C CYS A 16 0.09 11.86 3.81
N GLY A 17 -0.15 10.81 4.60
CA GLY A 17 -0.99 10.87 5.81
C GLY A 17 -2.45 11.26 5.58
N ARG A 18 -2.94 11.29 4.33
CA ARG A 18 -4.34 11.62 4.02
C ARG A 18 -5.28 10.58 4.61
N ILE A 19 -6.27 11.03 5.37
CA ILE A 19 -7.43 10.23 5.77
C ILE A 19 -8.46 10.30 4.64
N GLU A 20 -8.99 9.15 4.21
CA GLU A 20 -9.94 9.07 3.11
C GLU A 20 -11.21 8.33 3.53
N PRO A 21 -12.37 9.02 3.65
CA PRO A 21 -13.63 8.38 4.02
C PRO A 21 -14.25 7.52 2.92
N ASP A 22 -13.95 7.81 1.64
CA ASP A 22 -14.42 6.97 0.54
C ASP A 22 -13.46 5.79 0.32
N THR A 23 -13.83 4.63 0.85
CA THR A 23 -13.01 3.41 0.75
C THR A 23 -12.75 2.97 -0.69
N SER A 24 -13.54 3.41 -1.69
CA SER A 24 -13.25 3.14 -3.10
C SER A 24 -11.98 3.84 -3.60
N GLN A 25 -11.51 4.86 -2.88
CA GLN A 25 -10.27 5.60 -3.15
C GLN A 25 -9.09 5.08 -2.32
N LEU A 26 -9.26 3.99 -1.58
CA LEU A 26 -8.22 3.33 -0.80
C LEU A 26 -7.93 1.94 -1.36
N VAL A 27 -6.68 1.50 -1.23
CA VAL A 27 -6.23 0.16 -1.59
C VAL A 27 -5.36 -0.43 -0.48
N ALA A 28 -5.38 -1.76 -0.39
CA ALA A 28 -4.40 -2.53 0.34
C ALA A 28 -3.23 -2.83 -0.60
N ASP A 29 -2.05 -2.34 -0.26
CA ASP A 29 -0.83 -2.44 -1.07
C ASP A 29 0.25 -3.21 -0.31
N HIS A 30 1.14 -3.90 -1.03
CA HIS A 30 2.28 -4.59 -0.43
C HIS A 30 3.49 -3.65 -0.34
N LYS A 31 4.00 -3.43 0.89
CA LYS A 31 5.24 -2.67 1.15
C LYS A 31 6.41 -3.28 0.39
N ILE A 32 6.58 -4.60 0.53
CA ILE A 32 7.55 -5.42 -0.18
C ILE A 32 6.80 -6.20 -1.25
N GLN A 33 7.24 -6.10 -2.50
CA GLN A 33 6.69 -6.88 -3.61
C GLN A 33 6.80 -8.37 -3.29
N HIS A 34 5.68 -9.09 -3.36
CA HIS A 34 5.63 -10.50 -2.96
C HIS A 34 6.29 -11.44 -4.01
N HIS A 35 6.38 -11.04 -5.28
CA HIS A 35 7.01 -11.85 -6.36
C HIS A 35 6.55 -13.32 -6.46
N GLY A 36 5.30 -13.58 -6.09
CA GLY A 36 4.72 -14.93 -6.05
C GLY A 36 4.91 -15.68 -4.73
N ASP A 37 5.62 -15.11 -3.75
CA ASP A 37 5.67 -15.62 -2.38
C ASP A 37 4.32 -15.39 -1.68
N GLU A 38 3.63 -16.49 -1.38
CA GLU A 38 2.31 -16.46 -0.74
C GLU A 38 2.36 -15.97 0.71
N ALA A 39 3.45 -16.26 1.45
CA ALA A 39 3.61 -15.78 2.81
C ALA A 39 3.70 -14.24 2.84
N LEU A 40 4.46 -13.66 1.90
CA LEU A 40 4.52 -12.20 1.73
C LEU A 40 3.22 -11.60 1.23
N PHE A 41 2.45 -12.34 0.41
CA PHE A 41 1.18 -11.87 -0.12
C PHE A 41 0.14 -11.67 1.00
N TRP A 42 0.08 -12.59 1.96
CA TRP A 42 -0.88 -12.57 3.06
C TRP A 42 -0.38 -11.96 4.37
N ASP A 43 0.91 -11.61 4.47
CA ASP A 43 1.46 -10.99 5.68
C ASP A 43 0.82 -9.62 5.93
N GLU A 44 0.01 -9.53 6.99
CA GLU A 44 -0.62 -8.28 7.41
C GLU A 44 0.41 -7.17 7.66
N ASN A 45 1.64 -7.49 8.09
CA ASN A 45 2.69 -6.49 8.31
C ASN A 45 3.26 -5.95 6.99
N ASN A 46 3.23 -6.76 5.93
CA ASN A 46 3.61 -6.38 4.59
C ASN A 46 2.51 -5.55 3.90
N LEU A 47 1.25 -5.67 4.33
CA LEU A 47 0.15 -4.87 3.79
C LEU A 47 0.10 -3.45 4.41
N GLN A 48 -0.25 -2.45 3.59
CA GLN A 48 -0.46 -1.06 3.98
C GLN A 48 -1.67 -0.43 3.28
N CYS A 49 -2.37 0.47 3.95
CA CYS A 49 -3.41 1.29 3.34
C CYS A 49 -2.80 2.46 2.56
N LEU A 50 -3.08 2.55 1.25
CA LEU A 50 -2.68 3.69 0.43
C LEU A 50 -3.90 4.34 -0.23
N CYS A 51 -3.88 5.66 -0.39
CA CYS A 51 -4.83 6.31 -1.28
C CYS A 51 -4.46 6.05 -2.74
N LYS A 52 -5.47 5.97 -3.61
CA LYS A 52 -5.31 5.67 -5.03
C LYS A 52 -4.26 6.55 -5.72
N GLY A 53 -4.23 7.85 -5.39
CA GLY A 53 -3.24 8.78 -5.94
C GLY A 53 -1.79 8.45 -5.56
N CYS A 54 -1.54 7.98 -4.34
CA CYS A 54 -0.21 7.54 -3.91
C CYS A 54 0.15 6.18 -4.49
N HIS A 55 -0.80 5.24 -4.47
CA HIS A 55 -0.63 3.91 -5.04
C HIS A 55 -0.27 3.97 -6.54
N ASP A 56 -1.10 4.62 -7.34
CA ASP A 56 -0.96 4.61 -8.81
C ASP A 56 0.26 5.40 -9.31
N LYS A 57 0.82 6.31 -8.49
CA LYS A 57 1.93 7.20 -8.89
C LYS A 57 3.21 6.98 -8.10
N LEU A 58 3.15 7.17 -6.78
CA LEU A 58 4.35 7.21 -5.93
C LEU A 58 4.87 5.80 -5.67
N LYS A 59 4.00 4.89 -5.20
CA LYS A 59 4.36 3.49 -4.96
C LYS A 59 4.83 2.81 -6.25
N GLN A 60 4.08 2.96 -7.33
CA GLN A 60 4.48 2.47 -8.66
C GLN A 60 5.84 3.03 -9.13
N LYS A 61 6.17 4.28 -8.80
CA LYS A 61 7.50 4.86 -9.10
C LYS A 61 8.60 4.23 -8.24
N GLU A 62 8.36 4.05 -6.94
CA GLU A 62 9.31 3.40 -6.01
C GLU A 62 9.62 1.96 -6.43
N GLU A 63 8.60 1.18 -6.80
CA GLU A 63 8.75 -0.21 -7.25
C GLU A 63 9.60 -0.30 -8.52
N ARG A 64 9.33 0.55 -9.51
CA ARG A 64 10.15 0.63 -10.73
C ARG A 64 11.60 1.04 -10.45
N ALA A 65 11.83 1.88 -9.46
CA ALA A 65 13.18 2.29 -9.07
C ALA A 65 13.94 1.17 -8.33
N GLN A 66 13.23 0.28 -7.63
CA GLN A 66 13.81 -0.88 -6.94
C GLN A 66 14.02 -2.07 -7.90
N ALA A 67 13.20 -2.20 -8.94
CA ALA A 67 13.36 -3.19 -10.01
C ALA A 67 14.50 -2.83 -10.98
N ARG A 68 15.72 -2.69 -10.46
CA ARG A 68 16.93 -2.57 -11.30
C ARG A 68 17.41 -3.97 -11.64
N TRP A 69 17.18 -4.35 -12.89
CA TRP A 69 17.88 -5.45 -13.56
C TRP A 69 19.27 -4.99 -13.97
#